data_AF-A0A1M3QU73-F1
#
_entry.id   AF-A0A1M3QU73-F1
#
_cell.length_a   1.000
_cell.length_b   1.000
_cell.length_c   1.000
_cell.angle_alpha   90.00
_cell.angle_beta   90.00
_cell.angle_gamma   90.00
#
_symmetry.space_group_name_H-M   'P 1'
#
loop_
_entity.id
_entity.type
_entity.pdbx_description
1 polymer ?
#
loop_
_entity_poly.entity_id
_entity_poly.type
_entity_poly.pdbx_seq_one_letter_code
_entity_poly.pdbx_strand_id
1 'polypeptide(L)' 'MPPNGSPISTNQEWFIKKVEGRSKTYRIKNIKSPTMFLDAKDDGSADSRVKLYERVGNDESQMWIFEKA' A
#
# COMPACT_ATOMS: atom_id res chain seq x y z
N MET A 1 -22.15 5.31 -16.98
CA MET A 1 -22.12 3.89 -16.59
C MET A 1 -21.58 3.10 -17.76
N PRO A 2 -20.40 2.46 -17.69
CA PRO A 2 -20.02 1.52 -18.73
C PRO A 2 -20.94 0.29 -18.66
N PRO A 3 -21.32 -0.28 -19.81
CA PRO A 3 -22.09 -1.52 -19.84
C PRO A 3 -21.15 -2.67 -19.48
N ASN A 4 -21.63 -3.61 -18.65
CA ASN A 4 -20.91 -4.78 -18.11
C ASN A 4 -20.01 -4.52 -16.89
N GLY A 5 -20.65 -4.15 -15.78
CA GLY A 5 -20.56 -4.85 -14.47
C GLY A 5 -19.21 -5.15 -13.80
N SER A 6 -18.05 -4.81 -14.36
CA SER A 6 -16.81 -4.78 -13.59
C SER A 6 -16.86 -3.54 -12.70
N PRO A 7 -16.69 -3.66 -11.36
CA PRO A 7 -16.43 -2.49 -10.55
C PRO A 7 -15.23 -1.80 -11.19
N ILE A 8 -15.39 -0.53 -11.53
CA ILE A 8 -14.26 0.29 -11.97
C ILE A 8 -13.33 0.28 -10.75
N SER A 9 -12.35 -0.63 -10.70
CA SER A 9 -11.41 -0.68 -9.59
C SER A 9 -10.67 0.64 -9.65
N THR A 10 -11.03 1.55 -8.77
CA THR A 10 -10.44 2.87 -8.81
C THR A 10 -9.02 2.73 -8.28
N ASN A 11 -8.15 3.66 -8.65
CA ASN A 11 -6.87 3.82 -7.95
C ASN A 11 -7.06 4.28 -6.50
N GLN A 12 -8.30 4.42 -6.01
CA GLN A 12 -8.67 4.90 -4.68
C GLN A 12 -9.09 3.77 -3.73
N GLU A 13 -9.17 2.52 -4.21
CA GLU A 13 -9.46 1.36 -3.37
C GLU A 13 -8.19 0.56 -3.07
N TRP A 14 -8.10 0.04 -1.85
CA TRP A 14 -6.86 -0.55 -1.31
C TRP A 14 -7.13 -1.78 -0.46
N PHE A 15 -6.27 -2.78 -0.56
CA PHE A 15 -6.21 -3.89 0.39
C PHE A 15 -5.22 -3.57 1.51
N ILE A 16 -5.64 -3.77 2.76
CA ILE A 16 -4.79 -3.66 3.94
C ILE A 16 -4.54 -5.08 4.48
N LYS A 17 -3.28 -5.52 4.47
CA LYS A 17 -2.90 -6.86 4.94
C LYS A 17 -1.87 -6.76 6.05
N LYS A 18 -2.13 -7.44 7.18
CA LYS A 18 -1.18 -7.54 8.28
C LYS A 18 0.09 -8.27 7.83
N VAL A 19 1.25 -7.79 8.25
CA VAL A 19 2.54 -8.45 8.03
C VAL A 19 2.67 -9.62 9.00
N GLU A 20 2.93 -10.81 8.47
CA GLU A 20 3.13 -12.01 9.29
C GLU A 20 4.33 -11.84 10.22
N GLY A 21 4.19 -12.29 11.47
CA GLY A 21 5.24 -12.16 12.49
C GLY A 21 5.47 -10.74 13.05
N ARG A 22 4.81 -9.70 12.53
CA ARG A 22 4.94 -8.32 13.04
C ARG A 22 3.62 -7.82 13.66
N SER A 23 3.69 -7.37 14.92
CA SER A 23 2.54 -6.77 15.59
C SER A 23 2.22 -5.40 14.98
N LYS A 24 0.93 -5.10 14.79
CA LYS A 24 0.41 -3.80 14.29
C LYS A 24 1.02 -3.28 12.99
N THR A 25 1.66 -4.13 12.20
CA THR A 25 2.34 -3.75 10.96
C THR A 25 1.53 -4.24 9.76
N TYR A 26 1.36 -3.38 8.75
CA TYR A 26 0.49 -3.65 7.61
C TYR A 26 1.17 -3.26 6.30
N ARG A 27 0.74 -3.90 5.22
CA ARG A 27 1.02 -3.49 3.84
C ARG A 27 -0.26 -3.03 3.17
N ILE A 28 -0.15 -1.98 2.37
CA ILE A 28 -1.27 -1.34 1.68
C ILE A 28 -1.07 -1.53 0.17
N LYS A 29 -1.94 -2.33 -0.46
CA LYS A 29 -1.84 -2.74 -1.87
C LYS A 29 -2.94 -2.09 -2.68
N ASN A 30 -2.61 -1.50 -3.82
CA ASN A 30 -3.62 -0.89 -4.69
C ASN A 30 -4.47 -1.97 -5.39
N ILE A 31 -5.80 -1.78 -5.46
CA ILE A 31 -6.67 -2.78 -6.14
C ILE A 31 -6.47 -2.75 -7.66
N LYS A 32 -6.33 -1.56 -8.26
CA LYS A 32 -6.12 -1.39 -9.71
C LYS A 32 -4.75 -1.90 -10.17
N SER A 33 -3.75 -1.89 -9.29
CA SER A 33 -2.39 -2.34 -9.57
C SER A 33 -1.91 -3.33 -8.51
N PRO A 34 -2.23 -4.64 -8.63
CA PRO A 34 -2.05 -5.62 -7.57
C PRO A 34 -0.58 -5.98 -7.26
N THR A 35 0.37 -5.51 -8.06
CA THR A 35 1.81 -5.62 -7.77
C THR A 35 2.35 -4.41 -7.01
N MET A 36 1.58 -3.33 -6.90
CA MET A 36 2.00 -2.03 -6.39
C MET A 36 1.48 -1.77 -4.97
N PHE A 37 2.38 -1.30 -4.12
CA PHE A 37 2.18 -1.06 -2.69
C PHE A 37 2.52 0.38 -2.33
N LEU A 38 1.89 0.89 -1.26
CA LEU A 38 2.22 2.19 -0.69
C LEU A 38 3.62 2.14 -0.09
N ASP A 39 4.47 3.05 -0.54
CA ASP A 39 5.92 3.05 -0.36
C ASP A 39 6.38 4.46 0.01
N ALA A 40 6.96 4.62 1.20
CA ALA A 40 7.62 5.85 1.62
C ALA A 40 9.09 5.73 1.24
N LYS A 41 9.50 6.36 0.15
CA LYS A 41 10.84 6.20 -0.43
C LYS A 41 11.92 6.24 0.66
N ASP A 42 12.73 5.19 0.73
CA ASP A 42 13.83 5.10 1.70
C ASP A 42 15.00 6.01 1.26
N ASP A 43 14.85 7.31 1.53
CA ASP A 43 15.88 8.31 1.29
C ASP A 43 16.35 9.02 2.58
N GLY A 44 15.96 8.48 3.74
CA GLY A 44 16.34 9.00 5.06
C GLY A 44 15.83 10.41 5.37
N SER A 45 14.95 10.97 4.54
CA SER A 45 14.38 12.30 4.73
C SER A 45 13.13 12.26 5.60
N ALA A 46 12.99 13.27 6.47
CA ALA A 46 11.75 13.52 7.18
C ALA A 46 10.58 13.86 6.23
N ASP A 47 10.89 14.40 5.04
CA ASP A 47 9.93 14.82 4.03
C ASP A 47 9.84 13.82 2.87
N SER A 48 9.95 12.52 3.17
CA SER A 48 9.91 11.49 2.13
C SER A 48 8.56 11.47 1.41
N ARG A 49 8.62 11.35 0.08
CA ARG A 49 7.43 11.23 -0.76
C ARG A 49 6.87 9.82 -0.68
N VAL A 50 5.56 9.74 -0.47
CA VAL A 50 4.83 8.48 -0.58
C VAL A 50 4.44 8.24 -2.04
N LYS A 51 4.73 7.05 -2.55
CA LYS A 51 4.44 6.63 -3.93
C LYS A 51 3.91 5.20 -3.96
N LEU A 52 3.59 4.73 -5.15
CA LEU A 52 3.40 3.31 -5.44
C LEU A 52 4.73 2.70 -5.89
N TYR A 53 5.07 1.53 -5.36
CA TYR A 53 6.23 0.76 -5.81
C TYR A 53 5.93 -0.75 -5.79
N GLU A 54 6.65 -1.52 -6.59
CA GLU A 54 6.49 -2.97 -6.60
C GLU A 54 6.84 -3.57 -5.23
N ARG A 55 6.17 -4.67 -4.86
CA ARG A 55 6.45 -5.34 -3.59
C ARG A 55 7.91 -5.82 -3.53
N VAL A 56 8.66 -5.34 -2.55
CA VAL A 56 10.01 -5.82 -2.26
C VAL A 56 10.05 -6.57 -0.93
N GLY A 57 10.23 -7.89 -0.98
CA GLY A 57 10.54 -8.77 0.16
C GLY A 57 10.05 -8.32 1.54
N ASN A 58 11.01 -7.92 2.38
CA ASN A 58 10.82 -7.39 3.74
C ASN A 58 11.13 -5.89 3.83
N ASP A 59 10.93 -5.16 2.74
CA ASP A 59 11.15 -3.72 2.70
C ASP A 59 10.23 -3.01 3.69
N GLU A 60 10.84 -2.29 4.63
CA GLU A 60 10.15 -1.59 5.71
C GLU A 60 9.55 -0.26 5.23
N SER A 61 10.04 0.30 4.12
CA SER A 61 9.45 1.48 3.46
C SER A 61 8.01 1.25 2.99
N GLN A 62 7.62 -0.02 2.88
CA GLN A 62 6.29 -0.48 2.47
C GLN A 62 5.42 -0.93 3.64
N MET A 63 5.86 -0.70 4.89
CA MET A 63 5.18 -1.11 6.11
C MET A 63 4.59 0.07 6.87
N TRP A 64 3.36 -0.09 7.32
CA TRP A 64 2.56 0.97 7.92
C TRP A 64 2.00 0.54 9.27
N ILE A 65 1.94 1.48 10.22
CA ILE A 65 1.28 1.35 11.51
C ILE A 65 0.05 2.27 11.49
N PHE A 66 -1.09 1.76 11.96
CA PHE A 66 -2.30 2.55 12.14
C PHE A 66 -2.49 2.83 13.63
N GLU A 67 -2.54 4.10 13.99
CA GLU A 67 -2.86 4.56 15.34
C GLU A 67 -4.26 5.16 15.38
N LYS A 68 -4.91 5.06 16.53
CA LYS A 68 -6.19 5.72 16.74
C LYS A 68 -5.94 7.22 16.93
N ALA A 69 -6.65 8.03 16.15
CA ALA A 69 -6.68 9.50 16.32
C ALA A 69 -7.55 9.92 17.50
#